data_AF-A0A8G1RNS3-F1
#
_entry.id   AF-A0A8G1RNS3-F1
#
_cell.length_a   1.000
_cell.length_b   1.000
_cell.length_c   1.000
_cell.angle_alpha   90.00
_cell.angle_beta   90.00
_cell.angle_gamma   90.00
#
_symmetry.space_group_name_H-M   'P 1'
#
loop_
_entity.id
_entity.type
_entity.pdbx_description
1 polymer ?
#
loop_
_entity_poly.entity_id
_entity_poly.type
_entity_poly.pdbx_seq_one_letter_code
_entity_poly.pdbx_strand_id
1 'polypeptide(L)'
;MRIPLLLILLLQTLAVSSVGISLPPPPHDPPPTDHAAQFPWKFQRATAADHTTKTQLYALAAQQQQQQPHFAHYLQHYLGNTGTDADISPDELLAALPRFYEEVQTLVTFKARLAAQDLVAGERPTVLFSSFWHEYATTSEEGWDWFLALDRFLYSVTGAVQLAADSSAEPKVQFRVDVLRPFDFSAGREIVLGRYEYRDAQLVDLQVKGLAREFVIRGSSQGYYLEQQQQQQQQQEQRQQEEGEDSTVSVNP
;
A
#
# COMPACT_ATOMS: atom_id res chain seq x y z
N MET A 1 6.89 34.40 -43.30
CA MET A 1 6.71 34.18 -41.86
C MET A 1 5.54 33.22 -41.66
N ARG A 2 5.81 31.98 -41.23
CA ARG A 2 4.82 30.93 -41.01
C ARG A 2 4.82 30.62 -39.52
N ILE A 3 3.68 30.83 -38.87
CA ILE A 3 3.45 30.55 -37.44
C ILE A 3 3.00 29.08 -37.36
N PRO A 4 3.64 28.20 -36.57
CA PRO A 4 3.10 26.86 -36.38
C PRO A 4 1.99 26.90 -35.33
N LEU A 5 0.88 26.24 -35.68
CA LEU A 5 -0.31 26.03 -34.87
C LEU A 5 0.01 24.97 -33.80
N LEU A 6 -0.04 25.35 -32.52
CA LEU A 6 0.16 24.45 -31.39
C LEU A 6 -1.13 23.64 -31.17
N LEU A 7 -1.09 22.34 -31.46
CA LEU A 7 -2.20 21.42 -31.23
C LEU A 7 -2.19 20.99 -29.75
N ILE A 8 -3.09 21.55 -28.95
CA ILE A 8 -3.29 21.13 -27.55
C ILE A 8 -4.11 19.84 -27.58
N LEU A 9 -3.47 18.70 -27.31
CA LEU A 9 -4.14 17.42 -27.12
C LEU A 9 -4.71 17.39 -25.69
N LEU A 10 -6.01 17.67 -25.56
CA LEU A 10 -6.75 17.53 -24.32
C LEU A 10 -6.90 16.02 -24.01
N LEU A 11 -6.12 15.48 -23.08
CA LEU A 11 -6.44 14.17 -22.47
C LEU A 11 -7.70 14.36 -21.63
N GLN A 12 -8.86 14.03 -22.18
CA GLN A 12 -10.04 13.79 -21.38
C GLN A 12 -9.92 12.39 -20.77
N THR A 13 -9.68 12.33 -19.46
CA THR A 13 -9.89 11.13 -18.68
C THR A 13 -11.38 10.84 -18.67
N LEU A 14 -11.82 9.96 -19.58
CA LEU A 14 -13.14 9.36 -19.47
C LEU A 14 -13.13 8.48 -18.23
N ALA A 15 -13.64 8.99 -17.11
CA ALA A 15 -14.09 8.15 -16.01
C ALA A 15 -15.24 7.30 -16.54
N VAL A 16 -14.91 6.11 -17.03
CA VAL A 16 -15.92 5.11 -17.39
C VAL A 16 -16.48 4.61 -16.07
N SER A 17 -17.63 5.16 -15.66
CA SER A 17 -18.48 4.53 -14.66
C SER A 17 -18.99 3.23 -15.27
N SER A 18 -18.22 2.14 -15.11
CA SER A 18 -18.80 0.82 -15.34
C SER A 18 -19.91 0.65 -14.30
N VAL A 19 -21.05 0.10 -14.70
CA VAL A 19 -22.03 -0.46 -13.77
C VAL A 19 -21.30 -1.63 -13.09
N GLY A 20 -20.49 -1.29 -12.10
CA GLY A 20 -19.46 -2.16 -11.56
C GLY A 20 -20.08 -3.18 -10.65
N ILE A 21 -19.67 -4.43 -10.80
CA ILE A 21 -20.04 -5.48 -9.86
C ILE A 21 -19.64 -5.02 -8.46
N SER A 22 -20.59 -5.05 -7.53
CA SER A 22 -20.30 -4.79 -6.12
C SER A 22 -19.42 -5.92 -5.61
N LEU A 23 -18.12 -5.64 -5.49
CA LEU A 23 -17.16 -6.58 -4.91
C LEU A 23 -17.49 -6.81 -3.42
N PRO A 24 -17.18 -7.99 -2.88
CA PRO A 24 -17.36 -8.22 -1.46
C PRO A 24 -16.52 -7.24 -0.62
N PRO A 25 -16.94 -6.93 0.62
CA PRO A 25 -16.12 -6.18 1.54
C PRO A 25 -14.83 -6.97 1.86
N PRO A 26 -13.77 -6.31 2.36
CA PRO A 26 -12.61 -7.02 2.89
C PRO A 26 -13.01 -8.01 3.98
N PRO A 27 -12.20 -9.06 4.23
CA PRO A 27 -12.42 -9.96 5.35
C PRO A 27 -12.44 -9.19 6.68
N HIS A 28 -13.05 -9.77 7.71
CA HIS A 28 -13.02 -9.19 9.04
C HIS A 28 -11.58 -8.97 9.51
N ASP A 29 -11.35 -7.84 10.18
CA ASP A 29 -10.04 -7.49 10.72
C ASP A 29 -9.54 -8.59 11.67
N PRO A 30 -8.22 -8.84 11.69
CA PRO A 30 -7.65 -9.76 12.66
C PRO A 30 -7.93 -9.27 14.08
N PRO A 31 -7.96 -10.17 15.08
CA PRO A 31 -8.08 -9.76 16.46
C PRO A 31 -6.94 -8.79 16.83
N PRO A 32 -7.20 -7.80 17.69
CA PRO A 32 -6.15 -6.90 18.18
C PRO A 32 -5.00 -7.70 18.79
N THR A 33 -3.77 -7.23 18.58
CA THR A 33 -2.59 -7.78 19.23
C THR A 33 -2.64 -7.48 20.74
N ASP A 34 -1.92 -8.26 21.55
CA ASP A 34 -1.75 -8.00 22.98
C ASP A 34 -0.98 -6.69 23.26
N HIS A 35 -0.56 -5.97 22.23
CA HIS A 35 0.26 -4.77 22.30
C HIS A 35 -0.36 -3.69 23.18
N ALA A 36 -1.65 -3.41 23.00
CA ALA A 36 -2.35 -2.42 23.81
C ALA A 36 -2.43 -2.80 25.30
N ALA A 37 -2.42 -4.09 25.62
CA ALA A 37 -2.36 -4.57 27.00
C ALA A 37 -0.93 -4.47 27.57
N GLN A 38 0.09 -4.67 26.73
CA GLN A 38 1.50 -4.55 27.10
C GLN A 38 1.93 -3.09 27.30
N PHE A 39 1.45 -2.18 26.44
CA PHE A 39 1.81 -0.76 26.43
C PHE A 39 0.55 0.13 26.49
N PRO A 40 -0.16 0.12 27.63
CA PRO A 40 -1.41 0.86 27.77
C PRO A 40 -1.18 2.36 27.63
N TRP A 41 -2.00 2.98 26.78
CA TRP A 41 -1.93 4.42 26.53
C TRP A 41 -2.22 5.22 27.80
N LYS A 42 -1.37 6.22 28.07
CA LYS A 42 -1.51 7.16 29.21
C LYS A 42 -1.61 6.45 30.57
N PHE A 43 -0.90 5.35 30.73
CA PHE A 43 -0.76 4.67 32.01
C PHE A 43 0.19 5.40 32.98
N GLN A 44 1.19 6.11 32.44
CA GLN A 44 2.15 6.90 33.22
C GLN A 44 1.99 8.40 32.95
N ARG A 45 2.54 9.22 33.86
CA ARG A 45 2.58 10.67 33.72
C ARG A 45 3.82 11.09 32.94
N ALA A 46 3.62 11.94 31.93
CA ALA A 46 4.69 12.59 31.20
C ALA A 46 5.49 13.59 32.07
N THR A 47 6.78 13.68 31.79
CA THR A 47 7.74 14.66 32.33
C THR A 47 8.13 15.67 31.24
N ALA A 48 8.80 16.75 31.64
CA ALA A 48 9.33 17.74 30.68
C ALA A 48 10.36 17.15 29.70
N ALA A 49 11.13 16.15 30.13
CA ALA A 49 12.06 15.43 29.27
C ALA A 49 11.32 14.68 28.15
N ASP A 50 10.19 14.04 28.47
CA ASP A 50 9.40 13.29 27.49
C ASP A 50 8.78 14.22 26.42
N HIS A 51 8.35 15.42 26.83
CA HIS A 51 7.93 16.46 25.88
C HIS A 51 9.09 16.90 24.96
N THR A 52 10.32 16.96 25.48
CA THR A 52 11.51 17.30 24.68
C THR A 52 11.81 16.21 23.66
N THR A 53 11.73 14.93 24.06
CA THR A 53 11.85 13.78 23.15
C THR A 53 10.79 13.81 22.06
N LYS A 54 9.52 14.09 22.41
CA LYS A 54 8.45 14.27 21.41
C LYS A 54 8.77 15.39 20.41
N THR A 55 9.27 16.54 20.87
CA THR A 55 9.68 17.63 19.99
C THR A 55 10.83 17.24 19.07
N GLN A 56 11.82 16.48 19.56
CA GLN A 56 12.93 15.99 18.74
C GLN A 56 12.46 15.03 17.63
N LEU A 57 11.51 14.14 17.95
CA LEU A 57 10.93 13.22 16.96
C LEU A 57 10.07 13.94 15.91
N TYR A 58 9.36 15.01 16.29
CA TYR A 58 8.70 15.89 15.30
C TYR A 58 9.70 16.55 14.36
N ALA A 59 10.84 17.03 14.90
CA ALA A 59 11.89 17.62 14.09
C ALA A 59 12.55 16.59 13.15
N LEU A 60 12.72 15.35 13.60
CA LEU A 60 13.17 14.24 12.76
C LEU A 60 12.18 14.00 11.61
N ALA A 61 10.89 13.86 11.91
CA ALA A 61 9.89 13.64 10.88
C ALA A 61 9.85 14.77 9.85
N ALA A 62 9.93 16.03 10.30
CA ALA A 62 9.99 17.20 9.41
C ALA A 62 11.21 17.16 8.46
N GLN A 63 12.38 16.72 8.94
CA GLN A 63 13.58 16.58 8.12
C GLN A 63 13.47 15.45 7.10
N GLN A 64 12.71 14.40 7.41
CA GLN A 64 12.52 13.25 6.52
C GLN A 64 11.46 13.48 5.44
N GLN A 65 10.66 14.56 5.50
CA GLN A 65 9.54 14.78 4.56
C GLN A 65 9.90 14.70 3.08
N GLN A 66 11.14 15.03 2.69
CA GLN A 66 11.57 14.99 1.29
C GLN A 66 12.12 13.62 0.86
N GLN A 67 12.69 12.86 1.78
CA GLN A 67 13.35 11.59 1.47
C GLN A 67 12.47 10.38 1.79
N GLN A 68 11.71 10.47 2.89
CA GLN A 68 10.83 9.44 3.44
C GLN A 68 9.47 10.06 3.81
N PRO A 69 8.68 10.53 2.81
CA PRO A 69 7.43 11.25 3.06
C PRO A 69 6.39 10.42 3.82
N HIS A 70 6.25 9.12 3.54
CA HIS A 70 5.27 8.26 4.21
C HIS A 70 5.66 8.03 5.67
N PHE A 71 6.93 7.71 5.92
CA PHE A 71 7.43 7.56 7.27
C PHE A 71 7.25 8.85 8.08
N ALA A 72 7.62 10.00 7.50
CA ALA A 72 7.44 11.30 8.14
C ALA A 72 5.97 11.58 8.47
N HIS A 73 5.06 11.29 7.55
CA HIS A 73 3.62 11.49 7.73
C HIS A 73 3.07 10.66 8.90
N TYR A 74 3.29 9.34 8.88
CA TYR A 74 2.76 8.45 9.92
C TYR A 74 3.41 8.67 11.28
N LEU A 75 4.70 9.00 11.32
CA LEU A 75 5.38 9.39 12.56
C LEU A 75 4.77 10.69 13.14
N GLN A 76 4.52 11.70 12.31
CA GLN A 76 3.86 12.93 12.76
C GLN A 76 2.45 12.66 13.30
N HIS A 77 1.71 11.78 12.64
CA HIS A 77 0.36 11.37 13.05
C HIS A 77 0.37 10.65 14.41
N TYR A 78 1.28 9.69 14.59
CA TYR A 78 1.51 9.01 15.87
C TYR A 78 1.79 9.99 17.01
N LEU A 79 2.72 10.92 16.78
CA LEU A 79 3.08 11.97 17.73
C LEU A 79 1.92 12.97 17.94
N GLY A 80 0.99 13.06 17.00
CA GLY A 80 -0.24 13.84 17.10
C GLY A 80 -1.17 13.37 18.21
N ASN A 81 -1.00 12.12 18.67
CA ASN A 81 -1.70 11.56 19.84
C ASN A 81 -3.23 11.50 19.69
N THR A 82 -3.74 11.46 18.46
CA THR A 82 -5.19 11.37 18.20
C THR A 82 -5.66 9.93 18.32
N GLY A 83 -4.88 8.98 17.81
CA GLY A 83 -5.25 7.56 17.65
C GLY A 83 -6.34 7.34 16.62
N THR A 84 -6.59 8.32 15.75
CA THR A 84 -7.51 8.19 14.61
C THR A 84 -6.83 7.39 13.52
N ASP A 85 -7.59 6.57 12.80
CA ASP A 85 -7.05 5.84 11.65
C ASP A 85 -6.44 6.80 10.62
N ALA A 86 -5.46 6.29 9.88
CA ALA A 86 -4.82 6.97 8.76
C ALA A 86 -5.04 6.19 7.47
N ASP A 87 -5.05 6.90 6.35
CA ASP A 87 -5.27 6.29 5.03
C ASP A 87 -3.95 5.93 4.36
N ILE A 88 -3.96 4.85 3.57
CA ILE A 88 -2.90 4.51 2.61
C ILE A 88 -3.50 4.20 1.25
N SER A 89 -2.74 4.44 0.18
CA SER A 89 -3.13 4.07 -1.18
C SER A 89 -2.55 2.70 -1.55
N PRO A 90 -3.37 1.63 -1.69
CA PRO A 90 -2.87 0.37 -2.22
C PRO A 90 -2.40 0.49 -3.67
N ASP A 91 -2.96 1.43 -4.44
CA ASP A 91 -2.54 1.72 -5.80
C ASP A 91 -1.08 2.21 -5.83
N GLU A 92 -0.71 3.04 -4.87
CA GLU A 92 0.66 3.53 -4.72
C GLU A 92 1.61 2.42 -4.25
N LEU A 93 1.19 1.59 -3.29
CA LEU A 93 1.98 0.43 -2.84
C LEU A 93 2.26 -0.54 -3.99
N LEU A 94 1.24 -0.87 -4.79
CA LEU A 94 1.40 -1.77 -5.94
C LEU A 94 2.34 -1.19 -7.01
N ALA A 95 2.34 0.13 -7.19
CA ALA A 95 3.27 0.79 -8.10
C ALA A 95 4.69 0.87 -7.54
N ALA A 96 4.85 1.04 -6.23
CA ALA A 96 6.14 1.25 -5.58
C ALA A 96 6.86 -0.06 -5.21
N LEU A 97 6.13 -1.17 -5.01
CA LEU A 97 6.67 -2.44 -4.50
C LEU A 97 6.42 -3.57 -5.51
N PRO A 98 7.35 -3.83 -6.45
CA PRO A 98 7.16 -4.83 -7.51
C PRO A 98 6.90 -6.25 -6.99
N ARG A 99 7.60 -6.68 -5.92
CA ARG A 99 7.37 -7.99 -5.32
C ARG A 99 5.99 -8.10 -4.67
N PHE A 100 5.51 -7.02 -4.03
CA PHE A 100 4.16 -6.98 -3.49
C PHE A 100 3.12 -7.13 -4.60
N TYR A 101 3.33 -6.43 -5.72
CA TYR A 101 2.48 -6.56 -6.89
C TYR A 101 2.45 -8.01 -7.41
N GLU A 102 3.59 -8.68 -7.55
CA GLU A 102 3.66 -10.09 -7.98
C GLU A 102 2.92 -11.04 -7.03
N GLU A 103 3.03 -10.84 -5.72
CA GLU A 103 2.29 -11.62 -4.72
C GLU A 103 0.78 -11.42 -4.85
N VAL A 104 0.33 -10.18 -5.03
CA VAL A 104 -1.08 -9.86 -5.27
C VAL A 104 -1.58 -10.52 -6.56
N GLN A 105 -0.83 -10.44 -7.66
CA GLN A 105 -1.20 -11.08 -8.92
C GLN A 105 -1.33 -12.60 -8.78
N THR A 106 -0.38 -13.21 -8.08
CA THR A 106 -0.40 -14.66 -7.80
C THR A 106 -1.65 -15.05 -7.02
N LEU A 107 -1.97 -14.28 -5.97
CA LEU A 107 -3.14 -14.52 -5.13
C LEU A 107 -4.45 -14.33 -5.89
N VAL A 108 -4.57 -13.23 -6.65
CA VAL A 108 -5.76 -12.95 -7.49
C VAL A 108 -5.96 -14.06 -8.52
N THR A 109 -4.91 -14.45 -9.23
CA THR A 109 -4.97 -15.51 -10.25
C THR A 109 -5.41 -16.83 -9.63
N PHE A 110 -4.87 -17.19 -8.46
CA PHE A 110 -5.26 -18.39 -7.75
C PHE A 110 -6.74 -18.37 -7.34
N LYS A 111 -7.20 -17.27 -6.71
CA LYS A 111 -8.59 -17.12 -6.25
C LYS A 111 -9.59 -17.05 -7.40
N ALA A 112 -9.23 -16.38 -8.49
CA ALA A 112 -10.03 -16.32 -9.70
C ALA A 112 -10.17 -17.70 -10.37
N ARG A 113 -9.10 -18.50 -10.43
CA ARG A 113 -9.16 -19.88 -10.96
C ARG A 113 -10.10 -20.77 -10.15
N LEU A 114 -10.08 -20.65 -8.81
CA LEU A 114 -11.03 -21.38 -7.96
C LEU A 114 -12.47 -20.94 -8.22
N ALA A 115 -12.72 -19.63 -8.26
CA ALA A 115 -14.05 -19.09 -8.57
C ALA A 115 -14.55 -19.47 -9.98
N ALA A 116 -13.64 -19.58 -10.97
CA ALA A 116 -13.98 -20.02 -12.32
C ALA A 116 -14.38 -21.50 -12.38
N GLN A 117 -13.85 -22.36 -11.52
CA GLN A 117 -14.30 -23.76 -11.44
C GLN A 117 -15.74 -23.84 -10.94
N ASP A 118 -16.10 -23.02 -9.95
CA ASP A 118 -17.47 -22.92 -9.45
C ASP A 118 -18.44 -22.36 -10.51
N LEU A 119 -17.95 -21.48 -11.38
CA LEU A 119 -18.69 -20.90 -12.50
C LEU A 119 -19.05 -21.97 -13.55
N VAL A 120 -18.15 -22.91 -13.84
CA VAL A 120 -18.41 -24.04 -14.77
C VAL A 120 -19.33 -25.08 -14.13
N ALA A 121 -19.29 -25.22 -12.80
CA ALA A 121 -20.14 -26.15 -12.06
C ALA A 121 -21.55 -25.60 -11.77
N GLY A 122 -21.78 -24.30 -11.91
CA GLY A 122 -23.05 -23.63 -11.58
C GLY A 122 -23.66 -22.83 -12.74
N GLU A 123 -24.95 -22.49 -12.64
CA GLU A 123 -25.68 -21.72 -13.68
C GLU A 123 -25.54 -20.18 -13.54
N ARG A 124 -24.61 -19.67 -12.71
CA ARG A 124 -24.53 -18.23 -12.42
C ARG A 124 -23.53 -17.53 -13.36
N PRO A 125 -23.85 -16.35 -13.89
CA PRO A 125 -22.94 -15.61 -14.79
C PRO A 125 -21.75 -14.94 -14.05
N THR A 126 -21.76 -14.94 -12.72
CA THR A 126 -20.72 -14.30 -11.89
C THR A 126 -20.51 -15.09 -10.60
N VAL A 127 -19.24 -15.26 -10.23
CA VAL A 127 -18.82 -15.84 -8.94
C VAL A 127 -17.92 -14.84 -8.23
N LEU A 128 -18.24 -14.54 -6.96
CA LEU A 128 -17.44 -13.67 -6.11
C LEU A 128 -16.36 -14.47 -5.38
N PHE A 129 -15.22 -13.84 -5.08
CA PHE A 129 -14.17 -14.43 -4.25
C PHE A 129 -13.59 -13.42 -3.26
N SER A 130 -13.05 -13.95 -2.16
CA SER A 130 -12.28 -13.20 -1.18
C SER A 130 -11.13 -14.06 -0.63
N SER A 131 -10.00 -13.45 -0.30
CA SER A 131 -8.93 -14.05 0.49
C SER A 131 -9.10 -13.73 1.98
N PHE A 132 -8.33 -14.42 2.82
CA PHE A 132 -8.03 -13.94 4.17
C PHE A 132 -6.98 -12.83 4.11
N TRP A 133 -6.62 -12.26 5.27
CA TRP A 133 -5.46 -11.37 5.39
C TRP A 133 -4.17 -12.17 5.21
N HIS A 134 -3.27 -11.66 4.38
CA HIS A 134 -1.91 -12.12 4.15
C HIS A 134 -0.95 -11.07 4.66
N GLU A 135 0.20 -11.46 5.22
CA GLU A 135 1.24 -10.53 5.64
C GLU A 135 2.24 -10.33 4.51
N TYR A 136 2.64 -9.08 4.29
CA TYR A 136 3.76 -8.72 3.45
C TYR A 136 4.77 -7.92 4.27
N ALA A 137 6.04 -8.32 4.21
CA ALA A 137 7.14 -7.61 4.85
C ALA A 137 7.92 -6.82 3.80
N THR A 138 7.97 -5.50 3.94
CA THR A 138 8.81 -4.61 3.13
C THR A 138 10.28 -4.77 3.54
N THR A 139 11.22 -4.52 2.63
CA THR A 139 12.65 -4.47 2.95
C THR A 139 13.28 -3.14 2.57
N SER A 140 14.44 -2.83 3.16
CA SER A 140 15.18 -1.60 2.84
C SER A 140 15.63 -1.53 1.37
N GLU A 141 15.79 -2.68 0.71
CA GLU A 141 16.11 -2.78 -0.71
C GLU A 141 14.94 -2.37 -1.61
N GLU A 142 13.69 -2.58 -1.16
CA GLU A 142 12.48 -2.21 -1.89
C GLU A 142 12.15 -0.71 -1.73
N GLY A 143 12.67 -0.09 -0.68
CA GLY A 143 12.57 1.35 -0.47
C GLY A 143 12.56 1.70 1.01
N TRP A 144 13.45 2.60 1.41
CA TRP A 144 13.55 3.04 2.80
C TRP A 144 12.26 3.67 3.33
N ASP A 145 11.45 4.32 2.49
CA ASP A 145 10.26 5.04 2.95
C ASP A 145 9.21 4.05 3.45
N TRP A 146 8.84 3.09 2.59
CA TRP A 146 7.91 2.02 2.90
C TRP A 146 8.43 1.11 4.01
N PHE A 147 9.73 0.82 4.02
CA PHE A 147 10.36 0.03 5.08
C PHE A 147 10.24 0.71 6.45
N LEU A 148 10.51 2.00 6.55
CA LEU A 148 10.39 2.74 7.81
C LEU A 148 8.93 3.00 8.18
N ALA A 149 8.07 3.26 7.19
CA ALA A 149 6.66 3.57 7.39
C ALA A 149 5.84 2.35 7.82
N LEU A 150 6.06 1.19 7.19
CA LEU A 150 5.20 0.03 7.37
C LEU A 150 5.94 -1.11 8.06
N ASP A 151 7.17 -1.40 7.64
CA ASP A 151 7.97 -2.62 7.93
C ASP A 151 7.28 -3.89 7.44
N ARG A 152 6.05 -4.10 7.88
CA ARG A 152 5.13 -5.13 7.45
C ARG A 152 3.72 -4.55 7.35
N PHE A 153 2.86 -5.15 6.55
CA PHE A 153 1.43 -4.83 6.54
C PHE A 153 0.62 -6.07 6.13
N LEU A 154 -0.67 -6.03 6.44
CA LEU A 154 -1.62 -7.03 6.00
C LEU A 154 -2.30 -6.58 4.71
N TYR A 155 -2.52 -7.51 3.80
CA TYR A 155 -3.28 -7.28 2.59
C TYR A 155 -4.30 -8.39 2.35
N SER A 156 -5.36 -8.08 1.63
CA SER A 156 -6.32 -9.07 1.15
C SER A 156 -6.83 -8.68 -0.24
N VAL A 157 -7.34 -9.68 -0.97
CA VAL A 157 -7.93 -9.46 -2.29
C VAL A 157 -9.38 -9.92 -2.30
N THR A 158 -10.23 -9.07 -2.86
CA THR A 158 -11.65 -9.34 -3.08
C THR A 158 -11.96 -9.14 -4.55
N GLY A 159 -12.84 -9.96 -5.12
CA GLY A 159 -13.07 -9.88 -6.56
C GLY A 159 -14.26 -10.67 -7.06
N ALA A 160 -14.42 -10.63 -8.37
CA ALA A 160 -15.48 -11.30 -9.11
C ALA A 160 -14.92 -11.84 -10.43
N VAL A 161 -15.34 -13.06 -10.76
CA VAL A 161 -15.11 -13.68 -12.07
C VAL A 161 -16.44 -13.68 -12.82
N GLN A 162 -16.43 -13.18 -14.05
CA GLN A 162 -17.61 -13.09 -14.92
C GLN A 162 -17.38 -13.87 -16.20
N LEU A 163 -18.39 -14.61 -16.65
CA LEU A 163 -18.39 -15.14 -18.02
C LEU A 163 -18.45 -13.98 -19.00
N ALA A 164 -17.62 -14.04 -20.04
CA ALA A 164 -17.79 -13.15 -21.17
C ALA A 164 -19.12 -13.45 -21.87
N ALA A 165 -19.80 -12.41 -22.38
CA ALA A 165 -21.11 -12.53 -23.02
C ALA A 165 -21.05 -13.42 -24.28
N ASP A 166 -19.86 -13.52 -24.89
CA ASP A 166 -19.45 -14.50 -25.87
C ASP A 166 -18.74 -15.67 -25.18
N SER A 167 -19.36 -16.85 -25.20
CA SER A 167 -18.87 -18.07 -24.56
C SER A 167 -17.51 -18.61 -25.06
N SER A 168 -16.86 -17.91 -25.99
CA SER A 168 -15.51 -18.18 -26.49
C SER A 168 -14.42 -17.31 -25.89
N ALA A 169 -14.76 -16.24 -25.15
CA ALA A 169 -13.79 -15.34 -24.54
C ALA A 169 -13.44 -15.77 -23.11
N GLU A 170 -12.20 -15.46 -22.70
CA GLU A 170 -11.71 -15.73 -21.35
C GLU A 170 -12.57 -15.00 -20.30
N PRO A 171 -12.77 -15.60 -19.12
CA PRO A 171 -13.58 -14.98 -18.07
C PRO A 171 -12.91 -13.70 -17.55
N LYS A 172 -13.70 -12.62 -17.47
CA LYS A 172 -13.21 -11.33 -16.97
C LYS A 172 -13.09 -11.35 -15.45
N VAL A 173 -11.92 -10.98 -14.95
CA VAL A 173 -11.64 -10.90 -13.51
C VAL A 173 -11.54 -9.44 -13.09
N GLN A 174 -12.43 -9.02 -12.20
CA GLN A 174 -12.36 -7.74 -11.51
C GLN A 174 -11.96 -7.96 -10.05
N PHE A 175 -11.03 -7.19 -9.51
CA PHE A 175 -10.59 -7.34 -8.12
C PHE A 175 -10.20 -6.02 -7.46
N ARG A 176 -10.20 -5.98 -6.13
CA ARG A 176 -9.71 -4.90 -5.28
C ARG A 176 -8.69 -5.46 -4.29
N VAL A 177 -7.74 -4.62 -3.93
CA VAL A 177 -6.74 -4.89 -2.88
C VAL A 177 -7.07 -4.01 -1.69
N ASP A 178 -7.15 -4.62 -0.52
CA ASP A 178 -7.38 -3.94 0.75
C ASP A 178 -6.11 -4.12 1.61
N VAL A 179 -5.65 -3.05 2.26
CA VAL A 179 -4.44 -3.00 3.09
C VAL A 179 -4.78 -2.55 4.50
N LEU A 180 -4.13 -3.16 5.48
CA LEU A 180 -4.29 -2.87 6.90
C LEU A 180 -2.94 -2.99 7.62
N ARG A 181 -2.59 -2.00 8.43
CA ARG A 181 -1.41 -2.06 9.32
C ARG A 181 -1.73 -1.34 10.63
N PRO A 182 -1.78 -2.05 11.78
CA PRO A 182 -1.71 -1.38 13.07
C PRO A 182 -0.41 -0.58 13.12
N PHE A 183 -0.38 0.69 13.49
CA PHE A 183 0.87 1.45 13.61
C PHE A 183 1.33 1.43 15.06
N ASP A 184 1.90 0.28 15.44
CA ASP A 184 2.42 -0.05 16.77
C ASP A 184 3.94 -0.26 16.75
N PHE A 185 4.54 -0.15 17.93
CA PHE A 185 5.99 -0.23 18.11
C PHE A 185 6.35 -1.19 19.23
N SER A 186 7.11 -2.22 18.92
CA SER A 186 7.73 -3.05 19.95
C SER A 186 9.10 -2.48 20.32
N ALA A 187 9.50 -2.52 21.59
CA ALA A 187 10.73 -1.89 22.08
C ALA A 187 12.06 -2.45 21.52
N GLY A 188 12.02 -3.33 20.51
CA GLY A 188 13.18 -4.07 20.01
C GLY A 188 13.91 -3.47 18.81
N ARG A 189 13.31 -2.52 18.06
CA ARG A 189 13.92 -1.98 16.84
C ARG A 189 14.66 -0.67 17.10
N GLU A 190 15.91 -0.62 16.65
CA GLU A 190 16.77 0.57 16.68
C GLU A 190 17.31 0.83 15.27
N ILE A 191 17.11 2.03 14.75
CA ILE A 191 17.57 2.47 13.44
C ILE A 191 18.27 3.82 13.59
N VAL A 192 19.40 4.02 12.93
CA VAL A 192 20.08 5.32 12.91
C VAL A 192 19.74 6.03 11.60
N LEU A 193 19.08 7.18 11.69
CA LEU A 193 18.71 8.03 10.56
C LEU A 193 19.56 9.31 10.58
N GLY A 194 20.71 9.26 9.90
CA GLY A 194 21.67 10.36 9.88
C GLY A 194 22.27 10.62 11.26
N ARG A 195 22.12 11.85 11.78
CA ARG A 195 22.58 12.22 13.13
C ARG A 195 21.59 11.89 14.25
N TYR A 196 20.41 11.38 13.90
CA TYR A 196 19.37 11.05 14.87
C TYR A 196 19.28 9.55 15.00
N GLU A 197 19.24 9.08 16.24
CA GLU A 197 18.94 7.70 16.56
C GLU A 197 17.43 7.59 16.73
N TYR A 198 16.81 6.71 15.95
CA TYR A 198 15.41 6.37 16.02
C TYR A 198 15.29 5.03 16.76
N ARG A 199 14.59 5.03 17.90
CA ARG A 199 14.40 3.82 18.71
C ARG A 199 12.91 3.63 18.98
N ASP A 200 12.38 2.46 18.65
CA ASP A 200 10.97 2.15 18.91
C ASP A 200 10.64 2.23 20.41
N ALA A 201 11.61 1.96 21.28
CA ALA A 201 11.46 2.11 22.73
C ALA A 201 11.09 3.54 23.17
N GLN A 202 11.57 4.57 22.45
CA GLN A 202 11.18 5.96 22.74
C GLN A 202 9.72 6.22 22.37
N LEU A 203 9.22 5.60 21.31
CA LEU A 203 7.83 5.74 20.87
C LEU A 203 6.88 5.05 21.84
N VAL A 204 7.21 3.83 22.25
CA VAL A 204 6.51 3.09 23.31
C VAL A 204 6.38 3.92 24.58
N ASP A 205 7.47 4.52 25.03
CA ASP A 205 7.49 5.35 26.23
C ASP A 205 6.59 6.59 26.10
N LEU A 206 6.60 7.25 24.94
CA LEU A 206 5.67 8.35 24.66
C LEU A 206 4.21 7.90 24.68
N GLN A 207 3.88 6.71 24.17
CA GLN A 207 2.52 6.16 24.24
C GLN A 207 2.07 5.86 25.66
N VAL A 208 2.89 5.15 26.43
CA VAL A 208 2.59 4.83 27.83
C VAL A 208 2.40 6.10 28.66
N LYS A 209 3.07 7.20 28.31
CA LYS A 209 2.94 8.53 28.94
C LYS A 209 1.82 9.40 28.36
N GLY A 210 1.10 8.91 27.36
CA GLY A 210 -0.03 9.60 26.73
C GLY A 210 0.39 10.81 25.88
N LEU A 211 1.63 10.80 25.36
CA LEU A 211 2.19 11.82 24.48
C LEU A 211 2.13 11.44 23.00
N ALA A 212 1.93 10.16 22.69
CA ALA A 212 1.71 9.63 21.35
C ALA A 212 0.64 8.54 21.41
N ARG A 213 0.05 8.18 20.26
CA ARG A 213 -1.02 7.19 20.23
C ARG A 213 -1.00 6.36 18.96
N GLU A 214 -0.98 5.05 19.14
CA GLU A 214 -1.24 4.04 18.13
C GLU A 214 -2.54 4.30 17.38
N PHE A 215 -2.53 3.94 16.12
CA PHE A 215 -3.66 4.04 15.20
C PHE A 215 -3.58 2.90 14.18
N VAL A 216 -4.56 2.77 13.30
CA VAL A 216 -4.51 1.81 12.20
C VAL A 216 -4.36 2.56 10.88
N ILE A 217 -3.45 2.11 10.03
CA ILE A 217 -3.35 2.52 8.63
C ILE A 217 -4.23 1.58 7.81
N ARG A 218 -5.18 2.10 7.02
CA ARG A 218 -6.08 1.29 6.18
C ARG A 218 -6.24 1.91 4.80
N GLY A 219 -6.46 1.07 3.79
CA GLY A 219 -6.61 1.52 2.41
C GLY A 219 -7.27 0.49 1.52
N SER A 220 -7.94 0.95 0.47
CA SER A 220 -8.61 0.11 -0.53
C SER A 220 -8.32 0.64 -1.95
N SER A 221 -7.95 -0.23 -2.88
CA SER A 221 -7.72 0.17 -4.28
C SER A 221 -9.02 0.52 -5.01
N GLN A 222 -8.92 1.23 -6.13
CA GLN A 222 -10.08 1.63 -6.95
C GLN A 222 -10.71 0.47 -7.76
N GLY A 223 -10.11 -0.72 -7.74
CA GLY A 223 -10.54 -1.90 -8.48
C GLY A 223 -9.83 -2.05 -9.83
N TYR A 224 -9.45 -3.27 -10.18
CA TYR A 224 -8.61 -3.63 -11.31
C TYR A 224 -9.24 -4.71 -12.17
N TYR A 225 -8.81 -4.78 -13.44
CA TYR A 225 -9.06 -5.90 -14.34
C TYR A 225 -7.76 -6.63 -14.64
N LEU A 226 -7.75 -7.96 -14.50
CA LEU A 226 -6.55 -8.78 -14.64
C LEU A 226 -5.90 -8.66 -16.05
N GLU A 227 -6.70 -8.62 -17.11
CA GLU A 227 -6.21 -8.50 -18.50
C GLU A 227 -5.55 -7.14 -18.81
N GLN A 228 -6.13 -6.05 -18.29
CA GLN A 228 -5.63 -4.69 -18.56
C GLN A 228 -4.28 -4.46 -17.88
N GLN A 229 -4.04 -5.09 -16.73
CA GLN A 229 -2.77 -4.95 -16.02
C GLN A 229 -1.61 -5.68 -16.70
N GLN A 230 -1.83 -6.90 -17.21
CA GLN A 230 -0.81 -7.63 -17.96
C GLN A 230 -0.35 -6.86 -19.21
N GLN A 231 -1.29 -6.20 -19.92
CA GLN A 231 -0.97 -5.38 -21.10
C GLN A 231 -0.22 -4.09 -20.73
N GLN A 232 -0.59 -3.42 -19.64
CA GLN A 232 0.13 -2.21 -19.19
C GLN A 232 1.56 -2.53 -18.76
N GLN A 233 1.77 -3.67 -18.10
CA GLN A 233 3.09 -4.11 -17.67
C GLN A 233 3.99 -4.47 -18.86
N GLN A 234 3.49 -5.22 -19.84
CA GLN A 234 4.24 -5.51 -21.08
C GLN A 234 4.63 -4.23 -21.82
N GLN A 235 3.76 -3.22 -21.84
CA GLN A 235 4.07 -1.91 -22.45
C GLN A 235 5.06 -1.08 -21.61
N GLN A 236 5.15 -1.28 -20.30
CA GLN A 236 6.17 -0.64 -19.45
C GLN A 236 7.52 -1.33 -19.62
N GLU A 237 7.56 -2.66 -19.66
CA GLU A 237 8.77 -3.44 -19.89
C GLU A 237 9.38 -3.18 -21.27
N GLN A 238 8.54 -3.09 -22.32
CA GLN A 238 8.99 -2.72 -23.67
C GLN A 238 9.59 -1.31 -23.71
N ARG A 239 8.96 -0.33 -23.04
CA ARG A 239 9.49 1.04 -22.95
C ARG A 239 10.82 1.11 -22.21
N GLN A 240 10.97 0.35 -21.13
CA GLN A 240 12.23 0.30 -20.37
C GLN A 240 13.36 -0.38 -21.17
N GLN A 241 13.04 -1.34 -22.05
CA GLN A 241 14.00 -1.96 -22.96
C GLN A 241 14.43 -1.01 -24.08
N GLU A 242 13.48 -0.27 -24.67
CA GLU A 242 13.77 0.73 -25.70
C GLU A 242 14.59 1.91 -25.17
N GLU A 243 14.32 2.39 -23.95
CA GLU A 243 15.11 3.45 -23.30
C GLU A 243 16.51 2.95 -22.84
N GLY A 244 16.64 1.65 -22.56
CA GLY A 244 17.91 1.01 -22.20
C GLY A 244 18.85 0.78 -23.40
N GLU A 245 18.32 0.52 -24.60
CA GLU A 245 19.12 0.34 -25.81
C GLU A 245 19.71 1.67 -26.33
N ASP A 246 18.97 2.79 -26.25
CA ASP A 246 19.43 4.10 -26.76
C ASP A 246 20.56 4.70 -25.92
N SER A 247 20.74 4.24 -24.68
CA SER A 247 21.83 4.68 -23.80
C SER A 247 23.17 3.97 -24.06
N THR A 248 23.21 2.93 -24.90
CA THR A 248 24.44 2.15 -25.19
C THR A 248 25.12 2.52 -26.51
N VAL A 249 24.52 3.40 -27.32
CA VAL A 249 25.05 3.82 -28.62
C VAL A 249 25.60 5.26 -28.55
N SER A 250 26.55 5.53 -27.65
CA SER A 250 27.39 6.73 -27.78
C SER A 250 28.75 6.64 -27.06
N VAL A 251 29.57 5.69 -27.51
CA VAL A 251 31.05 5.70 -27.41
C VAL A 251 31.51 4.94 -28.66
N ASN A 252 32.24 5.41 -29.66
CA ASN A 252 33.14 6.54 -29.88
C ASN A 252 33.30 6.68 -31.42
N PRO A 253 33.97 7.72 -31.95
CA PRO A 253 35.42 7.60 -32.13
C PRO A 253 36.22 8.74 -31.50
#